data_AF-A0A3A6PWT0-F1
#
_entry.id   AF-A0A3A6PWT0-F1
#
_cell.length_a   1.000
_cell.length_b   1.000
_cell.length_c   1.000
_cell.angle_alpha   90.00
_cell.angle_beta   90.00
_cell.angle_gamma   90.00
#
_symmetry.space_group_name_H-M   'P 1'
#
loop_
_entity.id
_entity.type
_entity.pdbx_description
1 polymer ?
#
loop_
_entity_poly.entity_id
_entity_poly.type
_entity_poly.pdbx_seq_one_letter_code
_entity_poly.pdbx_strand_id
1 'polypeptide(L)'
;MKLLVAGSSEVDAGKTTFTTGLIERTGIRGYKPRAGNGYWYDQDDYRRAIEEGRLYGKDAKQIAAANGGSTSPEEINPVHRLWLPTPGRGKGILGRDGRRFLFDRVTLDADTYVVNGEADVPPGAKRAFPLDRAHHVDSLEALNESMAHYHAPALDALADGIEDREGAIVESYADIARPLSSFVPDAVAVVEPRRCRVYDG
;
A
#
# COMPACT_ATOMS: atom_id res chain seq x y z
N MET A 1 -2.06 2.94 -22.50
CA MET A 1 -1.14 1.88 -22.04
C MET A 1 -1.27 1.71 -20.53
N LYS A 2 -1.67 0.52 -20.11
CA LYS A 2 -1.79 0.09 -18.71
C LYS A 2 -0.65 -0.89 -18.41
N LEU A 3 0.27 -0.51 -17.54
CA LEU A 3 1.45 -1.32 -17.19
C LEU A 3 1.36 -1.78 -15.74
N LEU A 4 1.56 -3.08 -15.50
CA LEU A 4 1.79 -3.60 -14.16
C LEU A 4 3.30 -3.70 -13.89
N VAL A 5 3.78 -3.05 -12.83
CA VAL A 5 5.18 -3.14 -12.38
C VAL A 5 5.28 -4.11 -11.20
N ALA A 6 5.89 -5.26 -11.43
CA ALA A 6 6.14 -6.29 -10.43
C ALA A 6 7.64 -6.38 -10.10
N GLY A 7 7.97 -6.93 -8.93
CA GLY A 7 9.36 -7.10 -8.48
C GLY A 7 9.76 -8.57 -8.52
N SER A 8 11.00 -8.89 -8.90
CA SER A 8 11.52 -10.27 -8.78
C SER A 8 11.78 -10.70 -7.32
N SER A 9 11.77 -9.74 -6.40
CA SER A 9 11.95 -9.90 -4.96
C SER A 9 10.86 -9.14 -4.20
N GLU A 10 10.51 -9.63 -3.02
CA GLU A 10 9.53 -9.00 -2.11
C GLU A 10 9.97 -7.58 -1.73
N VAL A 11 11.28 -7.39 -1.51
CA VAL A 11 11.89 -6.11 -1.10
C VAL A 11 12.99 -5.69 -2.08
N ASP A 12 13.16 -4.37 -2.21
CA ASP A 12 14.29 -3.72 -2.91
C ASP A 12 14.57 -4.19 -4.35
N ALA A 13 13.54 -4.65 -5.04
CA ALA A 13 13.62 -5.02 -6.46
C ALA A 13 13.84 -3.82 -7.40
N GLY A 14 13.69 -2.57 -6.91
CA GLY A 14 13.83 -1.35 -7.70
C GLY A 14 12.53 -0.89 -8.40
N LYS A 15 11.38 -1.43 -8.01
CA LYS A 15 10.06 -1.08 -8.58
C LYS A 15 9.79 0.42 -8.56
N THR A 16 9.87 1.06 -7.40
CA THR A 16 9.59 2.49 -7.24
C THR A 16 10.46 3.36 -8.14
N THR A 17 11.77 3.05 -8.21
CA THR A 17 12.71 3.76 -9.09
C THR A 17 12.37 3.59 -10.57
N PHE A 18 11.97 2.38 -10.98
CA PHE A 18 11.52 2.11 -12.34
C PHE A 18 10.21 2.86 -12.64
N THR A 19 9.24 2.79 -11.72
CA THR A 19 7.95 3.47 -11.80
C THR A 19 8.12 4.98 -11.96
N THR A 20 8.89 5.64 -11.09
CA THR A 20 9.10 7.10 -11.15
C THR A 20 9.84 7.53 -12.42
N GLY A 21 10.85 6.77 -12.85
CA GLY A 21 11.52 7.02 -14.12
C GLY A 21 10.59 6.89 -15.33
N LEU A 22 9.66 5.93 -15.30
CA LEU A 22 8.68 5.77 -16.37
C LEU A 22 7.65 6.90 -16.38
N ILE A 23 7.19 7.35 -15.22
CA ILE A 23 6.31 8.53 -15.08
C ILE A 23 7.00 9.74 -15.70
N GLU A 24 8.26 10.03 -15.32
CA GLU A 24 9.02 11.16 -15.85
C GLU A 24 9.17 11.10 -17.38
N ARG A 25 9.40 9.90 -17.93
CA ARG A 25 9.62 9.70 -19.36
C ARG A 25 8.36 9.74 -20.21
N THR A 26 7.21 9.37 -19.65
CA THR A 26 5.97 9.16 -20.42
C THR A 26 4.86 10.12 -20.05
N GLY A 27 4.92 10.76 -18.88
CA GLY A 27 3.82 11.52 -18.30
C GLY A 27 2.65 10.66 -17.82
N ILE A 28 2.72 9.33 -17.94
CA ILE A 28 1.66 8.43 -17.47
C ILE A 28 1.67 8.39 -15.95
N ARG A 29 0.48 8.48 -15.34
CA ARG A 29 0.31 8.49 -13.89
C ARG A 29 0.65 7.13 -13.27
N GLY A 30 1.42 7.16 -12.19
CA GLY A 30 1.75 5.99 -11.37
C GLY A 30 0.86 5.80 -10.17
N TYR A 31 0.68 4.55 -9.76
CA TYR A 31 -0.19 4.12 -8.68
C TYR A 31 0.49 3.09 -7.78
N LYS A 32 0.19 3.12 -6.48
CA LYS A 32 0.68 2.15 -5.50
C LYS A 32 -0.49 1.70 -4.63
N PRO A 33 -1.42 0.86 -5.14
CA PRO A 33 -2.72 0.68 -4.52
C PRO A 33 -2.66 0.15 -3.08
N ARG A 34 -1.64 -0.66 -2.79
CA ARG A 34 -1.38 -1.25 -1.48
C ARG A 34 0.05 -0.97 -1.05
N ALA A 35 0.23 -0.67 0.23
CA ALA A 35 1.54 -0.49 0.84
C ALA A 35 1.47 -0.81 2.34
N GLY A 36 2.63 -0.86 2.98
CA GLY A 36 2.70 -0.97 4.42
C GLY A 36 4.11 -0.77 4.94
N ASN A 37 4.21 -0.25 6.16
CA ASN A 37 5.45 0.04 6.86
C ASN A 37 5.57 -0.87 8.10
N GLY A 38 6.78 -1.34 8.39
CA GLY A 38 7.11 -2.01 9.64
C GLY A 38 7.50 -1.00 10.71
N TYR A 39 6.85 -1.05 11.88
CA TYR A 39 7.12 -0.16 13.01
C TYR A 39 8.62 -0.15 13.39
N TRP A 40 9.31 -1.29 13.44
CA TRP A 40 10.74 -1.30 13.81
C TRP A 40 11.69 -1.04 12.64
N TYR A 41 11.34 -1.46 11.43
CA TYR A 41 12.27 -1.46 10.28
C TYR A 41 12.16 -0.19 9.44
N ASP A 42 10.98 0.42 9.37
CA ASP A 42 10.69 1.62 8.59
C ASP A 42 10.47 2.82 9.54
N GLN A 43 11.40 3.03 10.47
CA GLN A 43 11.27 4.02 11.54
C GLN A 43 11.13 5.46 11.02
N ASP A 44 11.80 5.81 9.93
CA ASP A 44 11.71 7.15 9.34
C ASP A 44 10.31 7.39 8.74
N ASP A 45 9.74 6.37 8.08
CA ASP A 45 8.36 6.43 7.59
C ASP A 45 7.34 6.49 8.72
N TYR A 46 7.54 5.71 9.79
CA TYR A 46 6.70 5.75 10.98
C TYR A 46 6.73 7.12 11.68
N ARG A 47 7.92 7.69 11.90
CA ARG A 47 8.08 8.99 12.56
C ARG A 47 7.40 10.10 11.75
N ARG A 48 7.66 10.15 10.44
CA ARG A 48 6.97 11.07 9.54
C ARG A 48 5.46 10.92 9.66
N ALA A 49 4.96 9.68 9.63
CA ALA A 49 3.53 9.41 9.66
C ALA A 49 2.86 9.94 10.94
N ILE A 50 3.50 9.77 12.11
CA ILE A 50 2.93 10.29 13.37
C ILE A 50 3.14 11.81 13.56
N GLU A 51 4.18 12.39 12.96
CA GLU A 51 4.42 13.85 13.00
C GLU A 51 3.44 14.60 12.10
N GLU A 52 3.16 14.04 10.92
CA GLU A 52 2.23 14.62 9.94
C GLU A 52 0.77 14.21 10.18
N GLY A 53 0.51 13.18 11.00
CA GLY A 53 -0.81 12.59 11.18
C GLY A 53 -1.34 11.89 9.91
N ARG A 54 -0.43 11.40 9.05
CA ARG A 54 -0.74 10.85 7.73
C ARG A 54 0.01 9.54 7.47
N LEU A 55 -0.72 8.44 7.33
CA LEU A 55 -0.10 7.11 7.17
C LEU A 55 0.08 6.71 5.70
N TYR A 56 1.28 6.92 5.17
CA TYR A 56 1.71 6.42 3.87
C TYR A 56 3.21 6.11 3.86
N GLY A 57 3.66 5.27 2.91
CA GLY A 57 5.05 4.83 2.79
C GLY A 57 5.88 5.69 1.84
N LYS A 58 7.21 5.54 1.89
CA LYS A 58 8.13 6.24 0.99
C LYS A 58 7.82 6.03 -0.50
N ASP A 59 7.35 4.85 -0.90
CA ASP A 59 7.05 4.54 -2.30
C ASP A 59 5.88 5.38 -2.82
N ALA A 60 4.76 5.41 -2.07
CA ALA A 60 3.61 6.24 -2.41
C ALA A 60 3.99 7.73 -2.44
N LYS A 61 4.84 8.17 -1.50
CA LYS A 61 5.38 9.54 -1.49
C LYS A 61 6.15 9.89 -2.77
N GLN A 62 7.05 9.01 -3.19
CA GLN A 62 7.89 9.21 -4.37
C GLN A 62 7.07 9.19 -5.67
N ILE A 63 6.11 8.26 -5.78
CA ILE A 63 5.24 8.15 -6.95
C ILE A 63 4.31 9.36 -7.05
N ALA A 64 3.71 9.79 -5.93
CA ALA A 64 2.87 10.99 -5.87
C ALA A 64 3.64 12.26 -6.28
N ALA A 65 4.89 12.41 -5.82
CA ALA A 65 5.76 13.49 -6.26
C ALA A 65 6.06 13.43 -7.77
N ALA A 66 6.36 12.24 -8.30
CA ALA A 66 6.62 12.04 -9.74
C ALA A 66 5.38 12.32 -10.61
N ASN A 67 4.16 12.12 -10.09
CA ASN A 67 2.89 12.44 -10.76
C ASN A 67 2.62 13.95 -10.93
N GLY A 68 3.59 14.82 -10.64
CA GLY A 68 3.46 16.27 -10.79
C GLY A 68 3.00 17.00 -9.52
N GLY A 69 3.09 16.37 -8.35
CA GLY A 69 2.96 17.01 -7.04
C GLY A 69 1.56 17.48 -6.61
N SER A 70 0.57 17.46 -7.50
CA SER A 70 -0.83 17.75 -7.18
C SER A 70 -1.61 16.55 -6.65
N THR A 71 -1.04 15.34 -6.78
CA THR A 71 -1.62 14.09 -6.28
C THR A 71 -1.01 13.79 -4.92
N SER A 72 -1.85 13.56 -3.92
CA SER A 72 -1.44 13.10 -2.60
C SER A 72 -1.05 11.61 -2.64
N PRO A 73 -0.15 11.15 -1.75
CA PRO A 73 0.16 9.72 -1.60
C PRO A 73 -1.08 8.85 -1.36
N GLU A 74 -2.05 9.37 -0.60
CA GLU A 74 -3.27 8.69 -0.20
C GLU A 74 -4.19 8.38 -1.39
N GLU A 75 -4.28 9.30 -2.37
CA GLU A 75 -5.08 9.13 -3.60
C GLU A 75 -4.59 7.98 -4.48
N ILE A 76 -3.28 7.67 -4.48
CA ILE A 76 -2.72 6.57 -5.27
C ILE A 76 -2.46 5.30 -4.47
N ASN A 77 -2.58 5.40 -3.14
CA ASN A 77 -2.38 4.33 -2.18
C ASN A 77 -3.56 4.31 -1.21
N PRO A 78 -4.76 3.87 -1.60
CA PRO A 78 -5.93 3.89 -0.74
C PRO A 78 -5.78 2.97 0.47
N VAL A 79 -4.96 1.90 0.40
CA VAL A 79 -4.76 0.97 1.51
C VAL A 79 -3.31 0.98 1.98
N HIS A 80 -3.11 1.36 3.24
CA HIS A 80 -1.79 1.36 3.87
C HIS A 80 -1.81 0.66 5.24
N ARG A 81 -0.94 -0.34 5.44
CA ARG A 81 -0.88 -1.14 6.68
C ARG A 81 0.33 -0.80 7.54
N LEU A 82 0.13 -0.60 8.83
CA LEU A 82 1.22 -0.59 9.81
C LEU A 82 1.42 -1.99 10.40
N TRP A 83 2.64 -2.52 10.31
CA TRP A 83 3.04 -3.81 10.83
C TRP A 83 3.92 -3.67 12.07
N LEU A 84 3.79 -4.58 13.04
CA LEU A 84 4.72 -4.80 14.13
C LEU A 84 5.51 -6.09 13.86
N PRO A 85 6.85 -6.07 13.76
CA PRO A 85 7.61 -7.31 13.72
C PRO A 85 7.44 -8.10 15.03
N THR A 86 7.17 -9.41 14.91
CA THR A 86 6.98 -10.34 16.03
C THR A 86 7.85 -11.59 15.85
N PRO A 87 9.18 -11.47 15.91
CA PRO A 87 10.09 -12.62 15.74
C PRO A 87 9.83 -13.69 16.82
N GLY A 88 9.75 -14.96 16.41
CA GLY A 88 9.70 -16.11 17.34
C GLY A 88 8.36 -16.38 18.03
N ARG A 89 7.29 -15.60 17.79
CA ARG A 89 5.94 -15.92 18.27
C ARG A 89 5.11 -16.49 17.12
N GLY A 90 4.57 -17.69 17.33
CA GLY A 90 3.77 -18.42 16.34
C GLY A 90 2.51 -17.68 15.87
N LYS A 91 1.92 -18.21 14.80
CA LYS A 91 0.77 -17.67 14.04
C LYS A 91 -0.41 -17.30 14.94
N GLY A 92 -0.54 -16.01 15.23
CA GLY A 92 -1.75 -15.40 15.78
C GLY A 92 -2.43 -14.55 14.71
N ILE A 93 -3.76 -14.70 14.62
CA ILE A 93 -4.77 -14.37 13.58
C ILE A 93 -4.35 -13.79 12.23
N LEU A 94 -3.38 -12.88 12.12
CA LEU A 94 -2.97 -12.23 10.87
C LEU A 94 -1.45 -12.02 10.73
N GLY A 95 -0.67 -12.75 11.54
CA GLY A 95 0.77 -12.76 11.41
C GLY A 95 1.25 -13.69 10.31
N ARG A 96 1.79 -13.12 9.23
CA ARG A 96 2.84 -13.80 8.45
C ARG A 96 3.97 -14.10 9.44
N ASP A 97 4.62 -15.26 9.37
CA ASP A 97 5.67 -15.64 10.32
C ASP A 97 6.61 -14.46 10.59
N GLY A 98 6.65 -13.99 11.84
CA GLY A 98 7.50 -12.87 12.24
C GLY A 98 6.91 -11.45 12.17
N ARG A 99 5.63 -11.23 11.86
CA ARG A 99 4.98 -9.89 11.88
C ARG A 99 3.52 -9.96 12.36
N ARG A 100 2.95 -8.87 12.89
CA ARG A 100 1.55 -8.71 13.32
C ARG A 100 1.04 -7.38 12.76
N PHE A 101 -0.13 -7.33 12.11
CA PHE A 101 -0.69 -6.03 11.70
C PHE A 101 -1.19 -5.26 12.93
N LEU A 102 -0.97 -3.95 12.95
CA LEU A 102 -1.44 -3.06 14.00
C LEU A 102 -2.73 -2.38 13.59
N PHE A 103 -2.70 -1.70 12.44
CA PHE A 103 -3.89 -1.10 11.84
C PHE A 103 -3.66 -0.80 10.37
N ASP A 104 -4.76 -0.68 9.64
CA ASP A 104 -4.83 -0.23 8.26
C ASP A 104 -5.43 1.18 8.22
N ARG A 105 -4.88 2.03 7.35
CA ARG A 105 -5.56 3.21 6.83
C ARG A 105 -6.19 2.83 5.49
N VAL A 106 -7.45 3.19 5.33
CA VAL A 106 -8.25 2.97 4.12
C VAL A 106 -8.83 4.31 3.68
N THR A 107 -8.64 4.69 2.42
CA THR A 107 -9.16 5.94 1.84
C THR A 107 -10.12 5.65 0.72
N LEU A 108 -11.33 6.18 0.87
CA LEU A 108 -12.29 6.31 -0.21
C LEU A 108 -12.53 7.81 -0.45
N ASP A 109 -13.39 8.42 0.37
CA ASP A 109 -13.59 9.88 0.40
C ASP A 109 -12.77 10.57 1.50
N ALA A 110 -12.53 9.84 2.60
CA ALA A 110 -11.74 10.25 3.74
C ALA A 110 -11.04 9.03 4.35
N ASP A 111 -10.00 9.29 5.14
CA ASP A 111 -9.28 8.23 5.85
C ASP A 111 -10.15 7.60 6.95
N THR A 112 -10.29 6.29 6.87
CA THR A 112 -10.86 5.43 7.91
C THR A 112 -9.79 4.43 8.36
N TYR A 113 -9.90 3.96 9.61
CA TYR A 113 -8.91 3.07 10.21
C TYR A 113 -9.54 1.76 10.64
N VAL A 114 -8.83 0.66 10.40
CA VAL A 114 -9.17 -0.70 10.86
C VAL A 114 -8.05 -1.18 11.77
N VAL A 115 -8.33 -1.40 13.04
CA VAL A 115 -7.34 -1.65 14.10
C VAL A 115 -7.42 -3.09 14.57
N ASN A 116 -6.26 -3.73 14.75
CA ASN A 116 -6.17 -5.01 15.43
C ASN A 116 -6.44 -4.84 16.93
N GLY A 117 -7.59 -5.32 17.39
CA GLY A 117 -8.02 -5.24 18.79
C GLY A 117 -7.13 -6.04 19.75
N GLU A 118 -6.37 -7.00 19.25
CA GLU A 118 -5.44 -7.82 20.05
C GLU A 118 -3.99 -7.27 20.05
N ALA A 119 -3.73 -6.17 19.35
CA ALA A 119 -2.39 -5.62 19.23
C ALA A 119 -2.20 -4.35 20.07
N ASP A 120 -1.09 -4.30 20.79
CA ASP A 120 -0.64 -3.08 21.47
C ASP A 120 -0.12 -2.07 20.46
N VAL A 121 -0.98 -1.13 20.05
CA VAL A 121 -0.59 -0.02 19.19
C VAL A 121 0.36 0.93 19.95
N PRO A 122 1.51 1.34 19.35
CA PRO A 122 2.44 2.29 19.96
C PRO A 122 1.76 3.59 20.41
N PRO A 123 2.13 4.16 21.57
CA PRO A 123 1.52 5.39 22.08
C PRO A 123 1.61 6.59 21.13
N GLY A 124 2.67 6.66 20.31
CA GLY A 124 2.80 7.71 19.29
C GLY A 124 1.69 7.63 18.24
N ALA A 125 1.44 6.43 17.71
CA ALA A 125 0.36 6.21 16.76
C ALA A 125 -1.03 6.45 17.37
N LYS A 126 -1.27 6.02 18.63
CA LYS A 126 -2.53 6.28 19.34
C LYS A 126 -2.84 7.78 19.51
N ARG A 127 -1.81 8.64 19.58
CA ARG A 127 -1.99 10.10 19.69
C ARG A 127 -2.13 10.78 18.33
N ALA A 128 -1.43 10.28 17.32
CA ALA A 128 -1.38 10.91 16.00
C ALA A 128 -2.59 10.57 15.12
N PHE A 129 -3.17 9.38 15.29
CA PHE A 129 -4.27 8.89 14.47
C PHE A 129 -5.56 8.74 15.30
N PRO A 130 -6.75 8.95 14.71
CA PRO A 130 -8.05 8.86 15.40
C PRO A 130 -8.48 7.39 15.60
N LEU A 131 -7.63 6.60 16.27
CA LEU A 131 -7.84 5.15 16.46
C LEU A 131 -8.94 4.81 17.48
N ASP A 132 -9.38 5.79 18.25
CA ASP A 132 -10.56 5.71 19.12
C ASP A 132 -11.87 5.57 18.33
N ARG A 133 -11.89 6.10 17.09
CA ARG A 133 -13.04 6.02 16.17
C ARG A 133 -12.89 4.93 15.11
N ALA A 134 -11.81 4.17 15.17
CA ALA A 134 -11.52 3.12 14.20
C ALA A 134 -12.42 1.89 14.37
N HIS A 135 -12.49 1.07 13.33
CA HIS A 135 -13.12 -0.25 13.40
C HIS A 135 -12.14 -1.25 14.01
N HIS A 136 -12.44 -1.75 15.21
CA HIS A 136 -11.62 -2.74 15.89
C HIS A 136 -12.03 -4.14 15.44
N VAL A 137 -11.04 -4.94 15.05
CA VAL A 137 -11.23 -6.34 14.67
C VAL A 137 -10.42 -7.22 15.62
N ASP A 138 -11.09 -8.21 16.21
CA ASP A 138 -10.54 -9.14 17.20
C ASP A 138 -10.41 -10.58 16.64
N SER A 139 -10.87 -10.80 15.42
CA SER A 139 -10.87 -12.10 14.76
C SER A 139 -10.52 -11.99 13.28
N LEU A 140 -10.11 -13.11 12.69
CA LEU A 140 -9.88 -13.19 11.24
C LEU A 140 -11.18 -12.97 10.45
N GLU A 141 -12.31 -13.46 10.97
CA GLU A 141 -13.63 -13.26 10.38
C GLU A 141 -13.99 -11.77 10.37
N ALA A 142 -13.87 -11.09 11.50
CA ALA A 142 -14.09 -9.65 11.59
C ALA A 142 -13.14 -8.85 10.68
N LEU A 143 -11.86 -9.25 10.53
CA LEU A 143 -10.99 -8.62 9.54
C LEU A 143 -11.53 -8.85 8.12
N ASN A 144 -11.89 -10.08 7.75
CA ASN A 144 -12.38 -10.37 6.40
C ASN A 144 -13.63 -9.56 6.05
N GLU A 145 -14.57 -9.45 6.99
CA GLU A 145 -15.75 -8.57 6.86
C GLU A 145 -15.34 -7.11 6.69
N SER A 146 -14.39 -6.63 7.52
CA SER A 146 -13.84 -5.28 7.40
C SER A 146 -13.15 -5.05 6.05
N MET A 147 -12.44 -6.03 5.51
CA MET A 147 -11.82 -5.91 4.18
C MET A 147 -12.86 -5.83 3.08
N ALA A 148 -13.94 -6.60 3.17
CA ALA A 148 -15.03 -6.54 2.20
C ALA A 148 -15.79 -5.21 2.28
N HIS A 149 -15.95 -4.65 3.49
CA HIS A 149 -16.73 -3.43 3.70
C HIS A 149 -15.95 -2.14 3.46
N TYR A 150 -14.66 -2.10 3.81
CA TYR A 150 -13.85 -0.87 3.72
C TYR A 150 -12.78 -0.97 2.62
N HIS A 151 -11.95 -2.02 2.61
CA HIS A 151 -10.78 -2.09 1.72
C HIS A 151 -11.16 -2.35 0.26
N ALA A 152 -12.09 -3.27 0.00
CA ALA A 152 -12.50 -3.61 -1.37
C ALA A 152 -13.11 -2.38 -2.09
N PRO A 153 -14.09 -1.64 -1.51
CA PRO A 153 -14.62 -0.44 -2.16
C PRO A 153 -13.56 0.63 -2.45
N ALA A 154 -12.61 0.84 -1.54
CA ALA A 154 -11.52 1.80 -1.74
C ALA A 154 -10.60 1.42 -2.91
N LEU A 155 -10.33 0.13 -3.09
CA LEU A 155 -9.53 -0.38 -4.19
C LEU A 155 -10.30 -0.43 -5.50
N ASP A 156 -11.59 -0.76 -5.46
CA ASP A 156 -12.47 -0.76 -6.62
C ASP A 156 -12.64 0.66 -7.16
N ALA A 157 -12.87 1.64 -6.30
CA ALA A 157 -12.93 3.05 -6.69
C ALA A 157 -11.62 3.54 -7.35
N LEU A 158 -10.46 3.11 -6.83
CA LEU A 158 -9.18 3.41 -7.47
C LEU A 158 -9.07 2.73 -8.84
N ALA A 159 -9.50 1.47 -8.96
CA ALA A 159 -9.46 0.72 -10.20
C ALA A 159 -10.37 1.33 -11.27
N ASP A 160 -11.59 1.73 -10.91
CA ASP A 160 -12.52 2.42 -11.79
C ASP A 160 -11.90 3.73 -12.29
N GLY A 161 -11.31 4.52 -11.38
CA GLY A 161 -10.60 5.75 -11.75
C GLY A 161 -9.33 5.55 -12.57
N ILE A 162 -8.75 4.34 -12.59
CA ILE A 162 -7.66 3.95 -13.49
C ILE A 162 -8.20 3.52 -14.85
N GLU A 163 -9.34 2.83 -14.87
CA GLU A 163 -9.97 2.29 -16.09
C GLU A 163 -10.33 3.41 -17.06
N ASP A 164 -10.84 4.53 -16.54
CA ASP A 164 -11.23 5.73 -17.28
C ASP A 164 -10.05 6.54 -17.86
N ARG A 165 -8.81 6.11 -17.65
CA ARG A 165 -7.60 6.82 -18.11
C ARG A 165 -6.98 6.15 -19.32
N GLU A 166 -6.45 6.98 -20.22
CA GLU A 166 -5.70 6.52 -21.40
C GLU A 166 -4.44 5.70 -21.04
N GLY A 167 -3.89 5.89 -19.83
CA GLY A 167 -2.80 5.07 -19.33
C GLY A 167 -2.59 5.15 -17.83
N ALA A 168 -1.98 4.09 -17.29
CA ALA A 168 -1.65 3.95 -15.87
C ALA A 168 -0.44 3.03 -15.68
N ILE A 169 0.40 3.34 -14.68
CA ILE A 169 1.49 2.47 -14.23
C ILE A 169 1.14 2.02 -12.81
N VAL A 170 0.78 0.76 -12.63
CA VAL A 170 0.34 0.22 -11.33
C VAL A 170 1.46 -0.60 -10.74
N GLU A 171 1.92 -0.24 -9.54
CA GLU A 171 2.97 -0.98 -8.86
C GLU A 171 2.43 -2.04 -7.90
N SER A 172 2.99 -3.25 -7.97
CA SER A 172 2.66 -4.37 -7.08
C SER A 172 3.14 -4.15 -5.63
N TYR A 173 2.67 -4.99 -4.71
CA TYR A 173 3.02 -4.91 -3.29
C TYR A 173 3.36 -6.28 -2.71
N ALA A 174 4.55 -6.41 -2.11
CA ALA A 174 5.04 -7.65 -1.50
C ALA A 174 4.86 -8.88 -2.44
N ASP A 175 4.20 -9.92 -1.96
CA ASP A 175 3.81 -11.13 -2.70
C ASP A 175 2.49 -11.00 -3.48
N ILE A 176 1.85 -9.82 -3.43
CA ILE A 176 0.63 -9.51 -4.17
C ILE A 176 1.02 -8.91 -5.52
N ALA A 177 1.15 -9.76 -6.53
CA ALA A 177 1.49 -9.35 -7.89
C ALA A 177 0.42 -8.45 -8.52
N ARG A 178 -0.88 -8.74 -8.29
CA ARG A 178 -2.02 -7.96 -8.79
C ARG A 178 -2.73 -7.25 -7.63
N PRO A 179 -2.39 -5.98 -7.34
CA PRO A 179 -2.93 -5.28 -6.17
C PRO A 179 -4.40 -4.85 -6.34
N LEU A 180 -4.87 -4.77 -7.59
CA LEU A 180 -6.25 -4.50 -8.01
C LEU A 180 -6.76 -5.70 -8.82
N SER A 181 -7.87 -6.30 -8.42
CA SER A 181 -8.45 -7.50 -9.06
C SER A 181 -8.97 -7.22 -10.47
N SER A 182 -9.59 -6.06 -10.68
CA SER A 182 -10.16 -5.64 -11.96
C SER A 182 -9.14 -5.06 -12.93
N PHE A 183 -7.92 -4.75 -12.49
CA PHE A 183 -6.89 -4.19 -13.35
C PHE A 183 -6.35 -5.24 -14.34
N VAL A 184 -6.54 -4.97 -15.62
CA VAL A 184 -6.01 -5.74 -16.75
C VAL A 184 -4.91 -4.92 -17.41
N PRO A 185 -3.62 -5.27 -17.21
CA PRO A 185 -2.53 -4.57 -17.88
C PRO A 185 -2.44 -4.96 -19.36
N ASP A 186 -1.89 -4.07 -20.18
CA ASP A 186 -1.43 -4.40 -21.54
C ASP A 186 -0.10 -5.17 -21.50
N ALA A 187 0.71 -4.90 -20.47
CA ALA A 187 2.00 -5.54 -20.25
C ALA A 187 2.39 -5.60 -18.77
N VAL A 188 3.25 -6.55 -18.43
CA VAL A 188 3.84 -6.69 -17.08
C VAL A 188 5.34 -6.48 -17.15
N ALA A 189 5.85 -5.47 -16.45
CA ALA A 189 7.28 -5.24 -16.24
C ALA A 189 7.73 -5.87 -14.92
N VAL A 190 8.52 -6.94 -14.99
CA VAL A 190 9.16 -7.55 -13.83
C VAL A 190 10.56 -6.96 -13.65
N VAL A 191 10.73 -6.20 -12.58
CA VAL A 191 11.92 -5.40 -12.29
C VAL A 191 12.79 -6.11 -11.26
N GLU A 192 14.10 -6.07 -11.49
CA GLU A 192 15.14 -6.46 -10.54
C GLU A 192 16.35 -5.52 -10.69
N PRO A 193 17.31 -5.50 -9.74
CA PRO A 193 18.47 -4.64 -9.85
C PRO A 193 19.16 -4.78 -11.22
N ARG A 194 19.23 -3.66 -11.95
CA ARG A 194 19.85 -3.52 -13.30
C ARG A 194 19.16 -4.28 -14.44
N ARG A 195 17.96 -4.83 -14.25
CA ARG A 195 17.26 -5.59 -15.30
C ARG A 195 15.75 -5.43 -15.21
N CYS A 196 15.11 -5.40 -16.38
CA CYS A 196 13.66 -5.48 -16.52
C CYS A 196 13.32 -6.55 -17.57
N ARG A 197 12.33 -7.38 -17.29
CA ARG A 197 11.72 -8.30 -18.26
C ARG A 197 10.28 -7.87 -18.49
N VAL A 198 9.87 -7.78 -19.74
CA VAL A 198 8.50 -7.38 -20.12
C VAL A 198 7.78 -8.59 -20.67
N TYR A 199 6.55 -8.79 -20.22
CA TYR A 199 5.64 -9.84 -20.64
C TYR A 199 4.33 -9.21 -21.13
N ASP A 200 3.60 -9.91 -22.00
CA ASP A 200 2.23 -9.55 -22.33
C ASP A 200 1.33 -9.65 -21.09
N GLY A 201 0.30 -8.81 -21.05
CA GLY A 201 -0.63 -8.64 -19.93
C GLY A 201 -1.61 -9.80 -19.70
#